data_AF-A0A946C1J5-F1
#
_entry.id   AF-A0A946C1J5-F1
#
_cell.length_a   1.000
_cell.length_b   1.000
_cell.length_c   1.000
_cell.angle_alpha   90.00
_cell.angle_beta   90.00
_cell.angle_gamma   90.00
#
_symmetry.space_group_name_H-M   'P 1'
#
loop_
_entity.id
_entity.type
_entity.pdbx_description
1 polymer ?
#
loop_
_entity_poly.entity_id
_entity_poly.type
_entity_poly.pdbx_seq_one_letter_code
_entity_poly.pdbx_strand_id
1 'polypeptide(L)'
;MNLPEVKIEDLLEAGVHFGHNVRRWNPKMENYIFGVRNNIHIFDLRITLESLNASLLKIHETISKSGKILFVGTKKQCAETIKELAETSNNFFVNKRWLGGTLTNWKTISNSINRLNDLETTLNDPAFINSVSKKELLTRSREKDKLQLNLGGIKDLNGKPDLIVIFDVIKDKLAVLEAKKLNIPIVGIVDTNADPELIDYIIPGNDDAIRSINLYKKYFLETINDAKQFSKQNIEAEAEASK
;
A
#
# COMPACT_ATOMS: atom_id res chain seq x y z
N MET A 1 1.49 11.23 -20.79
CA MET A 1 1.88 10.68 -19.49
C MET A 1 2.80 11.69 -18.85
N ASN A 2 2.34 12.34 -17.79
CA ASN A 2 3.07 13.38 -17.07
C ASN A 2 3.38 12.86 -15.67
N LEU A 3 4.38 11.98 -15.59
CA LEU A 3 4.87 11.51 -14.30
C LEU A 3 5.50 12.66 -13.50
N PRO A 4 5.38 12.65 -12.17
CA PRO A 4 6.06 13.61 -11.34
C PRO A 4 7.57 13.44 -11.47
N GLU A 5 8.28 14.56 -11.57
CA GLU A 5 9.73 14.58 -11.62
C GLU A 5 10.30 14.31 -10.21
N VAL A 6 10.90 13.14 -10.03
CA VAL A 6 11.60 12.79 -8.78
C VAL A 6 12.96 13.48 -8.76
N LYS A 7 13.22 14.25 -7.70
CA LYS A 7 14.48 15.00 -7.50
C LYS A 7 15.30 14.41 -6.36
N ILE A 8 16.62 14.38 -6.52
CA ILE A 8 17.52 13.89 -5.46
C ILE A 8 17.43 14.81 -4.23
N GLU A 9 17.24 16.11 -4.45
CA GLU A 9 17.06 17.12 -3.40
C GLU A 9 15.86 16.79 -2.50
N ASP A 10 14.72 16.44 -3.10
CA ASP A 10 13.50 16.05 -2.37
C ASP A 10 13.74 14.78 -1.54
N LEU A 11 14.39 13.76 -2.13
CA LEU A 11 14.75 12.51 -1.44
C LEU A 11 15.69 12.76 -0.25
N LEU A 12 16.66 13.67 -0.43
CA LEU A 12 17.61 14.04 0.60
C LEU A 12 16.91 14.79 1.74
N GLU A 13 16.10 15.79 1.44
CA GLU A 13 15.37 16.61 2.42
C GLU A 13 14.37 15.78 3.23
N ALA A 14 13.67 14.84 2.57
CA ALA A 14 12.73 13.93 3.20
C ALA A 14 13.42 12.82 4.04
N GLY A 15 14.75 12.71 4.00
CA GLY A 15 15.51 11.73 4.77
C GLY A 15 15.44 10.29 4.23
N VAL A 16 15.13 10.11 2.94
CA VAL A 16 15.02 8.80 2.29
C VAL A 16 16.35 8.03 2.32
N HIS A 17 17.46 8.76 2.29
CA HIS A 17 18.81 8.21 2.27
C HIS A 17 19.23 7.49 3.56
N PHE A 18 18.51 7.68 4.68
CA PHE A 18 18.86 7.02 5.93
C PHE A 18 18.29 5.60 5.99
N GLY A 19 19.16 4.62 6.19
CA GLY A 19 18.77 3.25 6.53
C GLY A 19 18.85 2.98 8.04
N HIS A 20 18.98 1.69 8.38
CA HIS A 20 19.14 1.21 9.74
C HIS A 20 20.60 1.18 10.20
N ASN A 21 20.78 0.85 11.48
CA ASN A 21 22.09 0.61 12.07
C ASN A 21 22.81 -0.58 11.41
N VAL A 22 24.14 -0.50 11.29
CA VAL A 22 25.00 -1.53 10.68
C VAL A 22 24.81 -2.95 11.23
N ARG A 23 24.32 -3.10 12.46
CA ARG A 23 24.08 -4.43 13.06
C ARG A 23 22.82 -5.13 12.55
N ARG A 24 21.92 -4.40 11.88
CA ARG A 24 20.61 -4.91 11.46
C ARG A 24 20.52 -5.16 9.95
N TRP A 25 21.56 -4.81 9.19
CA TRP A 25 21.49 -4.82 7.75
C TRP A 25 21.43 -6.25 7.17
N ASN A 26 20.86 -6.35 5.99
CA ASN A 26 20.87 -7.55 5.17
C ASN A 26 21.97 -7.42 4.11
N PRO A 27 22.92 -8.37 4.01
CA PRO A 27 23.98 -8.33 3.00
C PRO A 27 23.50 -8.21 1.56
N LYS A 28 22.29 -8.70 1.24
CA LYS A 28 21.70 -8.56 -0.10
C LYS A 28 21.39 -7.11 -0.48
N MET A 29 21.36 -6.20 0.49
CA MET A 29 21.18 -4.77 0.26
C MET A 29 22.47 -4.01 -0.08
N GLU A 30 23.63 -4.70 -0.12
CA GLU A 30 24.95 -4.07 -0.37
C GLU A 30 24.96 -3.17 -1.61
N ASN A 31 24.39 -3.63 -2.72
CA ASN A 31 24.36 -2.87 -3.98
C ASN A 31 23.54 -1.57 -3.92
N TYR A 32 22.67 -1.42 -2.93
CA TYR A 32 21.83 -0.22 -2.75
C TYR A 32 22.42 0.77 -1.74
N ILE A 33 23.44 0.36 -0.99
CA ILE A 33 24.05 1.12 0.10
C ILE A 33 25.26 1.87 -0.45
N PHE A 34 25.22 3.19 -0.38
CA PHE A 34 26.34 4.06 -0.74
C PHE A 34 27.48 3.99 0.29
N GLY A 35 27.15 3.87 1.57
CA GLY A 35 28.15 3.80 2.64
C GLY A 35 27.55 3.81 4.03
N VAL A 36 28.39 4.12 5.03
CA VAL A 36 27.99 4.19 6.45
C VAL A 36 28.46 5.50 7.05
N ARG A 37 27.58 6.18 7.80
CA ARG A 37 27.91 7.36 8.60
C ARG A 37 27.30 7.22 9.98
N ASN A 38 28.09 7.46 11.03
CA ASN A 38 27.63 7.35 12.42
C ASN A 38 26.93 6.01 12.73
N ASN A 39 27.47 4.91 12.19
CA ASN A 39 26.90 3.55 12.28
C ASN A 39 25.50 3.37 11.67
N ILE A 40 25.06 4.29 10.81
CA ILE A 40 23.82 4.21 10.03
C ILE A 40 24.20 4.02 8.55
N HIS A 41 23.57 3.06 7.89
CA HIS A 41 23.72 2.89 6.45
C HIS A 41 23.08 4.04 5.69
N ILE A 42 23.73 4.47 4.62
CA ILE A 42 23.24 5.50 3.71
C ILE A 42 22.95 4.85 2.36
N PHE A 43 21.75 5.06 1.84
CA PHE A 43 21.35 4.62 0.50
C PHE A 43 21.98 5.45 -0.60
N ASP A 44 22.27 4.82 -1.73
CA ASP A 44 22.59 5.53 -2.97
C ASP A 44 21.31 6.09 -3.60
N LEU A 45 21.10 7.39 -3.45
CA LEU A 45 19.89 8.06 -3.94
C LEU A 45 19.75 8.02 -5.47
N ARG A 46 20.83 7.77 -6.22
CA ARG A 46 20.74 7.60 -7.70
C ARG A 46 19.95 6.34 -8.03
N ILE A 47 20.27 5.25 -7.33
CA ILE A 47 19.56 3.97 -7.47
C ILE A 47 18.13 4.12 -6.97
N THR A 48 17.92 4.81 -5.84
CA THR A 48 16.57 5.10 -5.34
C THR A 48 15.74 5.88 -6.36
N LEU A 49 16.31 6.90 -7.00
CA LEU A 49 15.63 7.72 -8.00
C LEU A 49 15.21 6.90 -9.21
N GLU A 50 16.12 6.11 -9.78
CA GLU A 50 15.83 5.24 -10.93
C GLU A 50 14.75 4.21 -10.58
N SER A 51 14.86 3.57 -9.41
CA SER A 51 13.94 2.52 -9.00
C SER A 51 12.56 3.06 -8.60
N LEU A 52 12.51 4.26 -8.01
CA LEU A 52 11.26 4.97 -7.74
C LEU A 52 10.56 5.32 -9.05
N ASN A 53 11.26 5.87 -10.03
CA ASN A 53 10.69 6.17 -11.35
C ASN A 53 10.12 4.92 -12.03
N ALA A 54 10.85 3.79 -11.99
CA ALA A 54 10.35 2.51 -12.51
C ALA A 54 9.07 2.04 -11.78
N SER A 55 9.00 2.25 -10.47
CA SER A 55 7.82 1.93 -9.66
C SER A 55 6.63 2.84 -9.99
N LEU A 56 6.86 4.14 -10.20
CA LEU A 56 5.82 5.09 -10.62
C LEU A 56 5.26 4.73 -12.00
N LEU A 57 6.13 4.37 -12.94
CA LEU A 57 5.72 3.85 -14.26
C LEU A 57 4.78 2.65 -14.11
N LYS A 58 5.14 1.69 -13.25
CA LYS A 58 4.31 0.50 -13.02
C LYS A 58 2.95 0.82 -12.40
N ILE A 59 2.93 1.73 -11.42
CA ILE A 59 1.68 2.20 -10.80
C ILE A 59 0.78 2.86 -11.84
N HIS A 60 1.34 3.76 -12.66
CA HIS A 60 0.60 4.43 -13.72
C HIS A 60 0.03 3.42 -14.73
N GLU A 61 0.84 2.50 -15.25
CA GLU A 61 0.39 1.45 -16.17
C GLU A 61 -0.78 0.63 -15.63
N THR A 62 -0.73 0.31 -14.33
CA THR A 62 -1.78 -0.48 -13.68
C THR A 62 -3.09 0.29 -13.62
N ILE A 63 -3.05 1.56 -13.22
CA ILE A 63 -4.25 2.41 -13.16
C ILE A 63 -4.80 2.71 -14.56
N SER A 64 -3.94 2.97 -15.55
CA SER A 64 -4.39 3.24 -16.93
C SER A 64 -5.13 2.05 -17.55
N LYS A 65 -4.87 0.82 -17.07
CA LYS A 65 -5.58 -0.40 -17.46
C LYS A 65 -6.79 -0.71 -16.58
N SER A 66 -7.22 0.22 -15.74
CA SER A 66 -8.29 0.04 -14.74
C SER A 66 -8.01 -1.09 -13.74
N GLY A 67 -6.73 -1.37 -13.48
CA GLY A 67 -6.29 -2.36 -12.50
C GLY A 67 -6.47 -1.88 -11.07
N LYS A 68 -6.65 -2.83 -10.15
CA LYS A 68 -6.84 -2.57 -8.71
C LYS A 68 -5.51 -2.53 -7.98
N ILE A 69 -5.22 -1.43 -7.29
CA ILE A 69 -4.04 -1.29 -6.43
C ILE A 69 -4.42 -1.50 -4.97
N LEU A 70 -3.62 -2.32 -4.27
CA LEU A 70 -3.71 -2.51 -2.82
C LEU A 70 -2.47 -1.91 -2.13
N PHE A 71 -2.68 -0.91 -1.29
CA PHE A 71 -1.62 -0.33 -0.45
C PHE A 71 -1.54 -1.04 0.91
N VAL A 72 -0.34 -1.42 1.33
CA VAL A 72 -0.12 -2.14 2.59
C VAL A 72 0.95 -1.45 3.43
N GLY A 73 0.61 -1.19 4.68
CA GLY A 73 1.58 -0.77 5.68
C GLY A 73 0.96 -0.73 7.06
N THR A 74 1.35 -1.67 7.90
CA THR A 74 0.78 -1.84 9.25
C THR A 74 1.61 -1.15 10.34
N LYS A 75 2.76 -0.58 9.97
CA LYS A 75 3.64 0.19 10.83
C LYS A 75 2.95 1.51 11.21
N LYS A 76 3.10 1.92 12.48
CA LYS A 76 2.41 3.11 13.03
C LYS A 76 2.71 4.38 12.22
N GLN A 77 3.94 4.50 11.72
CA GLN A 77 4.45 5.65 10.98
C GLN A 77 3.80 5.81 9.60
N CYS A 78 3.33 4.73 8.96
CA CYS A 78 2.72 4.77 7.63
C CYS A 78 1.22 4.46 7.61
N ALA A 79 0.67 3.88 8.68
CA ALA A 79 -0.72 3.41 8.72
C ALA A 79 -1.77 4.47 8.35
N GLU A 80 -1.64 5.69 8.88
CA GLU A 80 -2.61 6.75 8.55
C GLU A 80 -2.38 7.31 7.14
N THR A 81 -1.12 7.53 6.79
CA THR A 81 -0.71 8.03 5.47
C THR A 81 -1.21 7.14 4.34
N ILE A 82 -1.13 5.82 4.51
CA ILE A 82 -1.58 4.83 3.52
C ILE A 82 -3.10 4.81 3.37
N LYS A 83 -3.82 4.89 4.50
CA LYS A 83 -5.27 4.98 4.48
C LYS A 83 -5.72 6.22 3.72
N GLU A 84 -5.16 7.38 4.06
CA GLU A 84 -5.48 8.65 3.41
C GLU A 84 -5.13 8.61 1.91
N LEU A 85 -3.97 8.05 1.54
CA LEU A 85 -3.57 7.85 0.14
C LEU A 85 -4.61 7.03 -0.62
N ALA A 86 -5.01 5.89 -0.07
CA ALA A 86 -5.95 4.98 -0.71
C ALA A 86 -7.35 5.57 -0.80
N GLU A 87 -7.87 6.19 0.26
CA GLU A 87 -9.17 6.86 0.26
C GLU A 87 -9.22 8.03 -0.73
N THR A 88 -8.21 8.91 -0.70
CA THR A 88 -8.12 10.06 -1.63
C THR A 88 -8.01 9.60 -3.09
N SER A 89 -7.32 8.50 -3.32
CA SER A 89 -7.13 7.93 -4.65
C SER A 89 -8.17 6.87 -5.03
N ASN A 90 -9.21 6.63 -4.22
CA ASN A 90 -10.23 5.62 -4.47
C ASN A 90 -9.66 4.20 -4.75
N ASN A 91 -8.62 3.83 -4.00
CA ASN A 91 -7.94 2.52 -4.03
C ASN A 91 -8.09 1.78 -2.71
N PHE A 92 -7.55 0.56 -2.64
CA PHE A 92 -7.70 -0.33 -1.49
C PHE A 92 -6.50 -0.24 -0.55
N PHE A 93 -6.69 -0.53 0.74
CA PHE A 93 -5.62 -0.51 1.72
C PHE A 93 -5.74 -1.53 2.85
N VAL A 94 -4.60 -1.86 3.44
CA VAL A 94 -4.48 -2.55 4.74
C VAL A 94 -3.49 -1.78 5.60
N ASN A 95 -3.98 -1.12 6.66
CA ASN A 95 -3.15 -0.25 7.50
C ASN A 95 -3.07 -0.64 8.99
N LYS A 96 -3.68 -1.76 9.39
CA LYS A 96 -3.71 -2.19 10.79
C LYS A 96 -3.04 -3.53 11.01
N ARG A 97 -3.55 -4.57 10.39
CA ARG A 97 -2.97 -5.90 10.48
C ARG A 97 -3.23 -6.68 9.20
N TRP A 98 -2.18 -7.26 8.64
CA TRP A 98 -2.34 -8.28 7.61
C TRP A 98 -2.82 -9.59 8.25
N LEU A 99 -3.99 -10.07 7.83
CA LEU A 99 -4.49 -11.38 8.23
C LEU A 99 -3.87 -12.44 7.32
N GLY A 100 -3.24 -13.47 7.86
CA GLY A 100 -2.70 -14.56 7.04
C GLY A 100 -3.83 -15.21 6.24
N GLY A 101 -3.64 -15.36 4.93
CA GLY A 101 -4.68 -15.82 4.01
C GLY A 101 -5.49 -14.69 3.36
N THR A 102 -5.13 -13.42 3.56
CA THR A 102 -5.84 -12.26 2.98
C THR A 102 -6.01 -12.40 1.46
N LEU A 103 -4.96 -12.85 0.76
CA LEU A 103 -5.01 -13.04 -0.69
C LEU A 103 -5.17 -14.52 -1.05
N THR A 104 -4.48 -15.40 -0.34
CA THR A 104 -4.41 -16.83 -0.70
C THR A 104 -5.65 -17.63 -0.28
N ASN A 105 -6.44 -17.13 0.66
CA ASN A 105 -7.71 -17.73 1.08
C ASN A 105 -8.85 -16.70 1.03
N TRP A 106 -9.08 -16.16 -0.17
CA TRP A 106 -10.09 -15.13 -0.41
C TRP A 106 -11.50 -15.55 0.04
N LYS A 107 -11.86 -16.84 -0.06
CA LYS A 107 -13.19 -17.32 0.37
C LYS A 107 -13.47 -17.02 1.84
N THR A 108 -12.50 -17.27 2.73
CA THR A 108 -12.65 -16.98 4.17
C THR A 108 -12.68 -15.47 4.45
N ILE A 109 -11.90 -14.69 3.71
CA ILE A 109 -11.86 -13.24 3.84
C ILE A 109 -13.18 -12.63 3.38
N SER A 110 -13.69 -13.06 2.22
CA SER A 110 -14.98 -12.65 1.69
C SER A 110 -16.13 -12.95 2.64
N ASN A 111 -16.14 -14.12 3.30
CA ASN A 111 -17.12 -14.42 4.34
C ASN A 111 -17.04 -13.44 5.53
N SER A 112 -15.83 -13.02 5.91
CA SER A 112 -15.62 -12.06 6.99
C SER A 112 -16.05 -10.63 6.59
N ILE A 113 -15.88 -10.27 5.32
CA ILE A 113 -16.39 -9.03 4.73
C ILE A 113 -17.92 -9.04 4.67
N ASN A 114 -18.53 -10.16 4.27
CA ASN A 114 -20.00 -10.30 4.29
C ASN A 114 -20.54 -10.15 5.73
N ARG A 115 -19.88 -10.77 6.71
CA ARG A 115 -20.22 -10.60 8.13
C ARG A 115 -20.14 -9.13 8.58
N LEU A 116 -19.13 -8.39 8.12
CA LEU A 116 -19.01 -6.95 8.38
C LEU A 116 -20.20 -6.17 7.80
N ASN A 117 -20.56 -6.45 6.54
CA ASN A 117 -21.71 -5.81 5.89
C ASN A 117 -23.03 -6.11 6.63
N ASP A 118 -23.24 -7.37 7.03
CA ASP A 118 -24.41 -7.77 7.81
C ASP A 118 -24.47 -7.04 9.16
N LEU A 119 -23.34 -6.89 9.84
CA LEU A 119 -23.24 -6.15 11.11
C LEU A 119 -23.54 -4.66 10.91
N GLU A 120 -23.07 -4.05 9.83
CA GLU A 120 -23.40 -2.67 9.50
C GLU A 120 -24.89 -2.49 9.23
N THR A 121 -25.50 -3.37 8.44
CA THR A 121 -26.93 -3.30 8.14
C THR A 121 -27.78 -3.51 9.40
N THR A 122 -27.47 -4.54 10.19
CA THR A 122 -28.23 -4.86 11.41
C THR A 122 -28.07 -3.81 12.51
N LEU A 123 -26.88 -3.23 12.67
CA LEU A 123 -26.65 -2.17 13.67
C LEU A 123 -27.21 -0.80 13.24
N ASN A 124 -27.59 -0.63 11.98
CA ASN A 124 -28.27 0.57 11.49
C ASN A 124 -29.80 0.44 11.51
N ASP A 125 -30.35 -0.76 11.75
CA ASP A 125 -31.80 -1.00 11.81
C ASP A 125 -32.37 -0.66 13.21
N PRO A 126 -33.24 0.36 13.34
CA PRO A 126 -33.85 0.73 14.62
C PRO A 126 -34.69 -0.38 15.24
N ALA A 127 -35.33 -1.24 14.42
CA ALA A 127 -36.14 -2.34 14.93
C ALA A 127 -35.26 -3.37 15.65
N PHE A 128 -34.12 -3.72 15.04
CA PHE A 128 -33.14 -4.59 15.66
C PHE A 128 -32.61 -3.99 16.97
N ILE A 129 -32.18 -2.72 16.95
CA ILE A 129 -31.61 -2.04 18.13
C ILE A 129 -32.56 -2.08 19.33
N ASN A 130 -33.86 -1.86 19.10
CA ASN A 130 -34.88 -1.87 20.16
C ASN A 130 -35.23 -3.27 20.67
N SER A 131 -34.89 -4.32 19.91
CA SER A 131 -35.22 -5.72 20.24
C SER A 131 -34.14 -6.46 21.05
N VAL A 132 -32.92 -5.91 21.13
CA VAL A 132 -31.78 -6.58 21.77
C VAL A 132 -31.27 -5.87 23.02
N SER A 133 -30.60 -6.62 23.89
CA SER A 133 -30.01 -6.05 25.12
C SER A 133 -28.82 -5.12 24.81
N LYS A 134 -28.57 -4.14 25.70
CA LYS A 134 -27.39 -3.26 25.60
C LYS A 134 -26.06 -4.05 25.56
N LYS A 135 -25.99 -5.19 26.25
CA LYS A 135 -24.80 -6.05 26.26
C LYS A 135 -24.57 -6.70 24.88
N GLU A 136 -25.64 -7.15 24.24
CA GLU A 136 -25.56 -7.72 22.90
C GLU A 136 -25.19 -6.66 21.85
N LEU A 137 -25.82 -5.48 21.92
CA LEU A 137 -25.46 -4.34 21.07
C LEU A 137 -23.98 -3.99 21.19
N LEU A 138 -23.46 -3.89 22.41
CA LEU A 138 -22.04 -3.60 22.64
C LEU A 138 -21.13 -4.70 22.06
N THR A 139 -21.54 -5.96 22.17
CA THR A 139 -20.76 -7.09 21.65
C THR A 139 -20.69 -7.06 20.13
N ARG A 140 -21.84 -6.88 19.46
CA ARG A 140 -21.92 -6.76 17.99
C ARG A 140 -21.20 -5.51 17.48
N SER A 141 -21.31 -4.38 18.19
CA SER A 141 -20.60 -3.14 17.85
C SER A 141 -19.08 -3.34 17.90
N ARG A 142 -18.56 -3.98 18.97
CA ARG A 142 -17.12 -4.32 19.06
C ARG A 142 -16.66 -5.28 17.97
N GLU A 143 -17.50 -6.24 17.57
CA GLU A 143 -17.23 -7.15 16.45
C GLU A 143 -17.12 -6.36 15.15
N LYS A 144 -18.10 -5.48 14.87
CA LYS A 144 -18.11 -4.59 13.70
C LYS A 144 -16.85 -3.73 13.66
N ASP A 145 -16.54 -3.03 14.74
CA ASP A 145 -15.38 -2.13 14.80
C ASP A 145 -14.07 -2.88 14.57
N LYS A 146 -13.94 -4.10 15.12
CA LYS A 146 -12.76 -4.94 14.90
C LYS A 146 -12.66 -5.41 13.44
N LEU A 147 -13.77 -5.79 12.81
CA LEU A 147 -13.78 -6.18 11.40
C LEU A 147 -13.50 -4.98 10.50
N GLN A 148 -14.16 -3.84 10.73
CA GLN A 148 -13.95 -2.60 9.98
C GLN A 148 -12.49 -2.14 10.04
N LEU A 149 -11.86 -2.24 11.22
CA LEU A 149 -10.47 -1.87 11.43
C LEU A 149 -9.49 -2.71 10.59
N ASN A 150 -9.79 -3.99 10.35
CA ASN A 150 -8.88 -4.91 9.66
C ASN A 150 -9.24 -5.12 8.18
N LEU A 151 -10.52 -5.05 7.82
CA LEU A 151 -11.05 -5.42 6.50
C LEU A 151 -11.67 -4.24 5.75
N GLY A 152 -11.94 -3.11 6.40
CA GLY A 152 -12.64 -1.99 5.79
C GLY A 152 -11.99 -1.49 4.50
N GLY A 153 -10.66 -1.42 4.47
CA GLY A 153 -9.92 -0.96 3.29
C GLY A 153 -9.88 -1.95 2.11
N ILE A 154 -10.33 -3.19 2.30
CA ILE A 154 -10.44 -4.21 1.23
C ILE A 154 -11.87 -4.70 1.02
N LYS A 155 -12.85 -4.08 1.69
CA LYS A 155 -14.27 -4.47 1.65
C LYS A 155 -14.80 -4.52 0.22
N ASP A 156 -14.44 -3.54 -0.60
CA ASP A 156 -14.93 -3.41 -1.98
C ASP A 156 -13.95 -3.96 -3.03
N LEU A 157 -12.88 -4.65 -2.61
CA LEU A 157 -11.83 -5.13 -3.51
C LEU A 157 -12.34 -6.19 -4.49
N ASN A 158 -13.26 -7.06 -4.04
CA ASN A 158 -13.93 -8.06 -4.88
C ASN A 158 -12.96 -8.90 -5.74
N GLY A 159 -11.99 -9.55 -5.11
CA GLY A 159 -11.03 -10.45 -5.75
C GLY A 159 -9.59 -10.12 -5.39
N LYS A 160 -8.65 -10.53 -6.25
CA LYS A 160 -7.23 -10.22 -6.08
C LYS A 160 -6.92 -8.83 -6.66
N PRO A 161 -5.97 -8.08 -6.07
CA PRO A 161 -5.44 -6.87 -6.69
C PRO A 161 -4.52 -7.22 -7.88
N ASP A 162 -4.34 -6.25 -8.77
CA ASP A 162 -3.45 -6.34 -9.93
C ASP A 162 -2.03 -5.87 -9.60
N LEU A 163 -1.89 -5.05 -8.55
CA LEU A 163 -0.61 -4.56 -8.02
C LEU A 163 -0.73 -4.37 -6.50
N ILE A 164 0.31 -4.73 -5.76
CA ILE A 164 0.43 -4.43 -4.33
C ILE A 164 1.60 -3.48 -4.09
N VAL A 165 1.37 -2.46 -3.27
CA VAL A 165 2.38 -1.48 -2.87
C VAL A 165 2.60 -1.63 -1.36
N ILE A 166 3.79 -2.04 -0.95
CA ILE A 166 4.12 -2.39 0.44
C ILE A 166 5.13 -1.38 1.00
N PHE A 167 4.76 -0.71 2.10
CA PHE A 167 5.59 0.35 2.68
C PHE A 167 6.68 -0.13 3.64
N ASP A 168 6.56 -1.34 4.20
CA ASP A 168 7.60 -1.96 5.04
C ASP A 168 7.57 -3.48 4.80
N VAL A 169 8.54 -3.97 4.03
CA VAL A 169 8.62 -5.38 3.58
C VAL A 169 8.86 -6.35 4.73
N ILE A 170 9.53 -5.92 5.81
CA ILE A 170 9.79 -6.78 6.97
C ILE A 170 8.54 -6.91 7.81
N LYS A 171 7.89 -5.77 8.10
CA LYS A 171 6.70 -5.72 8.94
C LYS A 171 5.54 -6.46 8.30
N ASP A 172 5.39 -6.33 6.98
CA ASP A 172 4.30 -6.90 6.20
C ASP A 172 4.75 -8.10 5.33
N LYS A 173 5.74 -8.87 5.81
CA LYS A 173 6.30 -10.05 5.12
C LYS A 173 5.25 -11.06 4.65
N LEU A 174 4.16 -11.25 5.39
CA LEU A 174 3.08 -12.16 4.98
C LEU A 174 2.39 -11.69 3.70
N ALA A 175 2.20 -10.37 3.53
CA ALA A 175 1.63 -9.80 2.31
C ALA A 175 2.54 -10.09 1.11
N VAL A 176 3.85 -9.92 1.29
CA VAL A 176 4.87 -10.22 0.26
C VAL A 176 4.80 -11.69 -0.17
N LEU A 177 4.81 -12.61 0.80
CA LEU A 177 4.78 -14.05 0.51
C LEU A 177 3.50 -14.50 -0.19
N GLU A 178 2.34 -13.97 0.24
CA GLU A 178 1.06 -14.28 -0.39
C GLU A 178 0.95 -13.70 -1.81
N ALA A 179 1.37 -12.45 -2.00
CA ALA A 179 1.39 -11.81 -3.31
C ALA A 179 2.31 -12.57 -4.28
N LYS A 180 3.51 -12.97 -3.83
CA LYS A 180 4.43 -13.76 -4.65
C LYS A 180 3.85 -15.11 -5.03
N LYS A 181 3.20 -15.80 -4.09
CA LYS A 181 2.54 -17.11 -4.36
C LYS A 181 1.44 -17.00 -5.42
N LEU A 182 0.78 -15.85 -5.52
CA LEU A 182 -0.29 -15.60 -6.50
C LEU A 182 0.18 -14.87 -7.76
N ASN A 183 1.49 -14.67 -7.91
CA ASN A 183 2.11 -13.91 -9.00
C ASN A 183 1.51 -12.50 -9.16
N ILE A 184 1.21 -11.84 -8.03
CA ILE A 184 0.80 -10.43 -8.02
C ILE A 184 2.09 -9.60 -7.95
N PRO A 185 2.31 -8.65 -8.87
CA PRO A 185 3.50 -7.81 -8.87
C PRO A 185 3.56 -6.94 -7.61
N ILE A 186 4.77 -6.78 -7.07
CA ILE A 186 5.02 -6.08 -5.80
C ILE A 186 5.90 -4.86 -6.05
N VAL A 187 5.39 -3.69 -5.69
CA VAL A 187 6.19 -2.49 -5.45
C VAL A 187 6.46 -2.42 -3.95
N GLY A 188 7.72 -2.36 -3.53
CA GLY A 188 8.09 -2.41 -2.11
C GLY A 188 9.10 -1.35 -1.74
N ILE A 189 8.86 -0.63 -0.65
CA ILE A 189 9.90 0.18 0.01
C ILE A 189 10.76 -0.77 0.84
N VAL A 190 12.05 -0.78 0.54
CA VAL A 190 13.00 -1.76 1.09
C VAL A 190 14.10 -1.02 1.84
N ASP A 191 14.03 -1.06 3.17
CA ASP A 191 15.11 -0.56 4.03
C ASP A 191 16.27 -1.58 4.05
N THR A 192 17.43 -1.16 4.53
CA THR A 192 18.71 -1.87 4.58
C THR A 192 18.69 -3.22 5.29
N ASN A 193 17.70 -3.47 6.15
CA ASN A 193 17.50 -4.73 6.88
C ASN A 193 16.58 -5.73 6.14
N ALA A 194 15.92 -5.31 5.06
CA ALA A 194 14.96 -6.12 4.34
C ALA A 194 15.65 -6.99 3.27
N ASP A 195 15.00 -8.07 2.85
CA ASP A 195 15.46 -8.89 1.72
C ASP A 195 14.80 -8.38 0.42
N PRO A 196 15.58 -7.89 -0.57
CA PRO A 196 15.03 -7.34 -1.80
C PRO A 196 14.51 -8.40 -2.78
N GLU A 197 14.91 -9.67 -2.67
CA GLU A 197 14.70 -10.68 -3.73
C GLU A 197 13.23 -10.99 -4.07
N LEU A 198 12.34 -10.78 -3.10
CA LEU A 198 10.91 -11.10 -3.28
C LEU A 198 10.11 -9.94 -3.88
N ILE A 199 10.75 -8.79 -4.12
CA ILE A 199 10.10 -7.56 -4.56
C ILE A 199 10.41 -7.34 -6.04
N ASP A 200 9.38 -7.16 -6.86
CA ASP A 200 9.57 -7.02 -8.32
C ASP A 200 10.00 -5.59 -8.71
N TYR A 201 9.49 -4.58 -8.00
CA TYR A 201 9.84 -3.18 -8.15
C TYR A 201 10.30 -2.63 -6.79
N ILE A 202 11.61 -2.63 -6.57
CA ILE A 202 12.23 -2.23 -5.31
C ILE A 202 12.36 -0.71 -5.26
N ILE A 203 12.01 -0.10 -4.13
CA ILE A 203 12.31 1.31 -3.82
C ILE A 203 13.26 1.29 -2.62
N PRO A 204 14.59 1.35 -2.83
CA PRO A 204 15.56 1.38 -1.74
C PRO A 204 15.43 2.70 -1.00
N GLY A 205 15.13 2.67 0.29
CA GLY A 205 14.93 3.89 1.04
C GLY A 205 14.36 3.68 2.44
N ASN A 206 14.31 4.78 3.19
CA ASN A 206 13.82 4.82 4.56
C ASN A 206 12.31 4.51 4.63
N ASP A 207 11.93 3.52 5.46
CA ASP A 207 10.54 3.16 5.76
C ASP A 207 10.08 3.53 7.20
N ASP A 208 10.95 4.15 7.98
CA ASP A 208 10.72 4.54 9.37
C ASP A 208 10.31 6.01 9.51
N ALA A 209 10.88 6.89 8.67
CA ALA A 209 10.67 8.32 8.76
C ALA A 209 9.35 8.75 8.12
N ILE A 210 8.50 9.44 8.90
CA ILE A 210 7.21 10.00 8.42
C ILE A 210 7.43 10.94 7.22
N ARG A 211 8.54 11.70 7.19
CA ARG A 211 8.88 12.59 6.07
C ARG A 211 9.10 11.81 4.78
N SER A 212 9.86 10.72 4.82
CA SER A 212 10.10 9.84 3.67
C SER A 212 8.79 9.17 3.22
N ILE A 213 8.01 8.63 4.15
CA ILE A 213 6.70 8.03 3.89
C ILE A 213 5.74 9.02 3.20
N ASN A 214 5.69 10.26 3.67
CA ASN A 214 4.86 11.30 3.07
C ASN A 214 5.34 11.70 1.66
N LEU A 215 6.66 11.68 1.42
CA LEU A 215 7.20 11.92 0.08
C LEU A 215 6.77 10.82 -0.90
N TYR A 216 6.86 9.54 -0.51
CA TYR A 216 6.36 8.46 -1.36
C TYR A 216 4.86 8.59 -1.62
N LYS A 217 4.06 8.89 -0.59
CA LYS A 217 2.63 9.16 -0.74
C LYS A 217 2.38 10.26 -1.78
N LYS A 218 3.12 11.37 -1.70
CA LYS A 218 2.98 12.50 -2.63
C LYS A 218 3.18 12.03 -4.07
N TYR A 219 4.31 11.38 -4.37
CA TYR A 219 4.59 10.91 -5.72
C TYR A 219 3.61 9.84 -6.20
N PHE A 220 3.20 8.91 -5.34
CA PHE A 220 2.18 7.91 -5.67
C PHE A 220 0.84 8.57 -5.99
N LEU A 221 0.40 9.55 -5.19
CA LEU A 221 -0.86 10.24 -5.41
C LEU A 221 -0.86 11.04 -6.72
N GLU A 222 0.20 11.81 -6.98
CA GLU A 222 0.38 12.57 -8.21
C GLU A 222 0.35 11.63 -9.44
N THR A 223 1.05 10.49 -9.36
CA THR A 223 1.08 9.48 -10.42
C THR A 223 -0.29 8.84 -10.68
N ILE A 224 -1.03 8.50 -9.62
CA ILE A 224 -2.37 7.89 -9.77
C ILE A 224 -3.34 8.90 -10.39
N ASN A 225 -3.25 10.18 -10.00
CA ASN A 225 -4.10 11.22 -10.54
C ASN A 225 -3.81 11.47 -12.03
N ASP A 226 -2.53 11.52 -12.43
CA ASP A 226 -2.15 11.59 -13.85
C ASP A 226 -2.68 10.39 -14.63
N ALA A 227 -2.50 9.17 -14.10
CA ALA A 227 -2.95 7.95 -14.76
C ALA A 227 -4.48 7.90 -14.98
N LYS A 228 -5.26 8.41 -14.02
CA LYS A 228 -6.72 8.54 -14.14
C LYS A 228 -7.11 9.57 -15.19
N GLN A 229 -6.43 10.71 -15.24
CA GLN A 229 -6.67 11.74 -16.26
C GLN A 229 -6.33 11.21 -17.65
N PHE A 230 -5.20 10.52 -17.78
CA PHE A 230 -4.77 9.89 -19.02
C PHE A 230 -5.77 8.85 -19.53
N SER A 231 -6.28 7.98 -18.64
CA SER A 231 -7.31 7.01 -18.99
C SER A 231 -8.60 7.68 -19.49
N LYS A 232 -9.05 8.75 -18.82
CA LYS A 232 -10.24 9.50 -19.22
C LYS A 232 -10.08 10.14 -20.61
N GLN A 233 -8.95 10.78 -20.86
CA GLN A 233 -8.65 11.41 -22.16
C GLN A 233 -8.63 10.40 -23.30
N ASN A 234 -8.05 9.21 -23.09
CA ASN A 234 -8.04 8.16 -24.10
C ASN A 234 -9.45 7.67 -24.44
N ILE A 235 -10.31 7.48 -23.42
CA ILE A 235 -11.71 7.07 -23.63
C ILE A 235 -12.47 8.14 -24.42
N GLU A 236 -12.27 9.42 -24.10
CA GLU A 236 -12.90 10.54 -24.82
C GLU A 236 -12.43 10.59 -26.29
N ALA A 237 -11.13 10.42 -26.54
CA ALA A 237 -10.56 10.40 -27.89
C ALA A 237 -11.05 9.21 -28.73
N GLU A 238 -11.17 8.01 -28.14
CA GLU A 238 -11.72 6.82 -28.82
C GLU A 238 -13.21 7.00 -29.16
N ALA A 239 -13.97 7.63 -28.28
CA ALA A 239 -15.39 7.93 -28.50
C ALA A 239 -15.60 8.99 -29.60
N GLU A 240 -14.67 9.94 -29.75
CA GLU A 240 -14.69 10.92 -30.85
C GLU A 240 -14.25 10.30 -32.19
N ALA A 241 -13.26 9.42 -32.19
CA ALA A 241 -12.80 8.73 -33.40
C ALA A 241 -13.82 7.71 -33.95
N SER A 242 -14.76 7.26 -33.12
CA SER A 242 -15.82 6.31 -33.48
C SER A 242 -17.13 6.97 -33.96
N LYS A 243 -17.19 8.31 -33.97
CA LYS A 243 -18.32 9.10 -34.49
C LYS A 243 -18.05 9.57 -35.92
#